data_AF-A0A3P7J6H9-F1
#
_entry.id   AF-A0A3P7J6H9-F1
#
_cell.length_a   1.000
_cell.length_b   1.000
_cell.length_c   1.000
_cell.angle_alpha   90.00
_cell.angle_beta   90.00
_cell.angle_gamma   90.00
#
_symmetry.space_group_name_H-M   'P 1'
#
loop_
_entity.id
_entity.type
_entity.pdbx_description
1 polymer ?
#
loop_
_entity_poly.entity_id
_entity_poly.type
_entity_poly.pdbx_seq_one_letter_code
_entity_poly.pdbx_strand_id
1 'polypeptide(L)'
;MENTTDLEMASIDEDKSFFAELKHDDKLTDQNAIVQCAVLFTSVSGQRRLRILNICLPVSSDYNQLYRVADQGALVSYLLKNAVQANREKGNKEMKDQIFQRCAQILATYREKVSESAPLGQLILPETLKLLPLFVNSIVKNDAINGG
;
A
#
# COMPACT_ATOMS: atom_id res chain seq x y z
N MET A 1 12.62 -7.55 -22.77
CA MET A 1 11.46 -8.46 -22.89
C MET A 1 10.56 -8.10 -21.72
N GLU A 2 9.33 -7.65 -21.96
CA GLU A 2 8.43 -7.34 -20.84
C GLU A 2 8.01 -8.65 -20.17
N ASN A 3 8.22 -8.75 -18.86
CA ASN A 3 7.67 -9.82 -18.03
C ASN A 3 7.00 -9.21 -16.78
N THR A 4 6.22 -10.00 -16.06
CA THR A 4 5.47 -9.54 -14.88
C THR A 4 6.18 -9.81 -13.56
N THR A 5 7.45 -10.21 -13.59
CA THR A 5 8.19 -10.69 -12.41
C THR A 5 9.43 -9.86 -12.09
N ASP A 6 10.14 -9.39 -13.11
CA ASP A 6 11.40 -8.68 -12.97
C ASP A 6 11.19 -7.18 -13.12
N LEU A 7 11.58 -6.43 -12.09
CA LEU A 7 11.65 -4.98 -12.14
C LEU A 7 13.05 -4.55 -12.58
N GLU A 8 13.17 -4.09 -13.83
CA GLU A 8 14.43 -3.61 -14.37
C GLU A 8 14.64 -2.11 -14.06
N MET A 9 15.79 -1.78 -13.48
CA MET A 9 16.20 -0.41 -13.19
C MET A 9 17.63 -0.21 -13.67
N ALA A 10 17.84 0.83 -14.49
CA ALA A 10 19.19 1.16 -15.00
C ALA A 10 20.13 1.59 -13.85
N SER A 11 19.60 2.30 -12.86
CA SER A 11 20.31 2.66 -11.64
C SER A 11 19.32 2.76 -10.47
N ILE A 12 19.81 2.47 -9.26
CA ILE A 12 19.08 2.64 -8.00
C ILE A 12 20.02 3.31 -7.00
N ASP A 13 19.50 4.29 -6.26
CA ASP A 13 20.20 4.98 -5.18
C ASP A 13 19.38 4.86 -3.88
N GLU A 14 19.87 5.50 -2.82
CA GLU A 14 19.28 5.44 -1.48
C GLU A 14 17.95 6.18 -1.34
N ASP A 15 17.64 7.09 -2.25
CA ASP A 15 16.41 7.91 -2.22
C ASP A 15 15.25 7.26 -3.00
N LYS A 16 15.56 6.35 -3.93
CA LYS A 16 14.55 5.66 -4.74
C LYS A 16 13.82 4.59 -3.93
N SER A 17 12.50 4.54 -4.12
CA SER A 17 11.63 3.50 -3.55
C SER A 17 10.71 2.91 -4.62
N PHE A 18 10.43 1.61 -4.50
CA PHE A 18 9.44 0.90 -5.30
C PHE A 18 8.41 0.24 -4.38
N PHE A 19 7.25 -0.11 -4.94
CA PHE A 19 6.19 -0.83 -4.24
C PHE A 19 5.84 -2.07 -5.04
N ALA A 20 5.54 -3.15 -4.34
CA ALA A 20 4.98 -4.37 -4.92
C ALA A 20 3.63 -4.63 -4.25
N GLU A 21 2.57 -4.71 -5.06
CA GLU A 21 1.25 -5.12 -4.57
C GLU A 21 1.14 -6.65 -4.61
N LEU A 22 0.87 -7.25 -3.46
CA LEU A 22 0.70 -8.69 -3.32
C LEU A 22 -0.80 -9.03 -3.32
N LYS A 23 -1.16 -10.07 -4.06
CA LYS A 23 -2.52 -10.63 -4.10
C LYS A 23 -2.47 -12.08 -3.61
N HIS A 24 -3.58 -12.54 -3.05
CA HIS A 24 -3.72 -13.95 -2.69
C HIS A 24 -3.84 -14.78 -3.97
N ASP A 25 -2.96 -15.77 -4.11
CA ASP A 25 -3.06 -16.82 -5.13
C ASP A 25 -3.91 -17.99 -4.60
N ASP A 26 -3.64 -18.40 -3.35
CA ASP A 26 -4.45 -19.35 -2.58
C ASP A 26 -4.53 -18.91 -1.10
N LYS A 27 -5.22 -19.70 -0.27
CA LYS A 27 -5.31 -19.50 1.18
C LYS A 27 -3.94 -19.67 1.83
N LEU A 28 -3.60 -18.73 2.72
CA LEU A 28 -2.43 -18.83 3.57
C LEU A 28 -2.72 -19.80 4.73
N THR A 29 -2.15 -21.00 4.67
CA THR A 29 -2.31 -22.04 5.69
C THR A 29 -1.28 -21.97 6.81
N ASP A 30 -0.12 -21.38 6.53
CA ASP A 30 0.96 -21.22 7.50
C ASP A 30 0.70 -20.03 8.43
N GLN A 31 1.31 -20.07 9.61
CA GLN A 31 1.23 -18.97 10.59
C GLN A 31 1.94 -17.70 10.11
N ASN A 32 2.84 -17.81 9.14
CA ASN A 32 3.62 -16.69 8.63
C ASN A 32 3.67 -16.70 7.10
N ALA A 33 3.58 -15.51 6.51
CA ALA A 33 3.88 -15.25 5.12
C ALA A 33 5.30 -14.68 5.01
N ILE A 34 6.08 -15.19 4.06
CA ILE A 34 7.47 -14.76 3.86
C ILE A 34 7.55 -14.00 2.54
N VAL A 35 8.20 -12.84 2.57
CA VAL A 35 8.53 -12.08 1.36
C VAL A 35 10.03 -11.93 1.28
N GLN A 36 10.60 -12.32 0.13
CA GLN A 36 12.00 -12.11 -0.19
C GLN A 36 12.11 -11.16 -1.38
N CYS A 37 12.85 -10.07 -1.20
CA CYS A 37 13.26 -9.20 -2.28
C CYS A 37 14.74 -9.46 -2.59
N ALA A 38 15.04 -9.78 -3.85
CA ALA A 38 16.38 -9.99 -4.36
C ALA A 38 16.72 -8.90 -5.39
N VAL A 39 17.77 -8.12 -5.12
CA VAL A 39 18.24 -7.07 -6.02
C VAL A 39 19.61 -7.46 -6.55
N LEU A 40 19.66 -7.80 -7.83
CA LEU A 40 20.89 -8.09 -8.56
C LEU A 40 21.40 -6.81 -9.23
N PHE A 41 22.60 -6.36 -8.89
CA PHE A 41 23.14 -5.09 -9.40
C PHE A 41 24.65 -5.17 -9.65
N THR A 42 25.18 -4.18 -10.38
CA THR A 42 26.62 -3.98 -10.56
C THR A 42 27.03 -2.77 -9.72
N SER A 43 27.97 -2.94 -8.79
CA SER A 43 28.48 -1.84 -7.97
C SER A 43 29.32 -0.85 -8.77
N VAL A 44 29.55 0.34 -8.22
CA VAL A 44 30.45 1.35 -8.80
C VAL A 44 31.90 0.86 -8.95
N SER A 45 32.29 -0.18 -8.20
CA SER A 45 33.58 -0.86 -8.34
C SER A 45 33.58 -1.96 -9.40
N GLY A 46 32.54 -2.04 -10.25
CA GLY A 46 32.41 -3.03 -11.32
C GLY A 46 32.09 -4.46 -10.87
N GLN A 47 31.67 -4.68 -9.63
CA GLN A 47 31.39 -6.01 -9.11
C GLN A 47 29.89 -6.35 -9.22
N ARG A 48 29.58 -7.54 -9.74
CA ARG A 48 28.21 -8.07 -9.68
C ARG A 48 27.90 -8.50 -8.25
N ARG A 49 26.84 -7.93 -7.66
CA ARG A 49 26.43 -8.17 -6.27
C ARG A 49 24.93 -8.45 -6.21
N LEU A 50 24.53 -9.14 -5.14
CA LEU A 50 23.15 -9.46 -4.86
C LEU A 50 22.81 -8.99 -3.44
N ARG A 51 21.78 -8.15 -3.30
CA ARG A 51 21.22 -7.72 -2.03
C ARG A 51 19.92 -8.48 -1.77
N ILE A 52 19.82 -9.14 -0.62
CA ILE A 52 18.63 -9.87 -0.20
C ILE A 52 17.99 -9.16 0.99
N LEU A 53 16.67 -8.97 0.93
CA LEU A 53 15.84 -8.47 2.01
C LEU A 53 14.77 -9.53 2.30
N ASN A 54 14.71 -10.03 3.53
CA ASN A 54 13.71 -11.01 3.95
C ASN A 54 12.82 -10.37 5.01
N ILE A 55 11.50 -10.55 4.89
CA ILE A 55 10.54 -10.21 5.93
C ILE A 55 9.59 -11.39 6.16
N CYS A 56 9.25 -11.59 7.42
CA CYS A 56 8.31 -12.60 7.88
C CYS A 56 7.14 -11.88 8.53
N LEU A 57 5.92 -12.12 8.03
CA LEU A 57 4.70 -11.44 8.45
C LEU A 57 3.73 -12.46 9.05
N PRO A 58 3.16 -12.21 10.24
CA PRO A 58 2.17 -13.10 10.81
C PRO A 58 0.90 -13.10 9.96
N VAL A 59 0.31 -14.28 9.77
CA VAL A 59 -0.96 -14.48 9.06
C VAL A 59 -2.08 -14.55 10.07
N SER A 60 -3.18 -13.84 9.80
CA SER A 60 -4.37 -13.86 10.65
C SER A 60 -5.65 -13.74 9.84
N SER A 61 -6.69 -14.44 10.29
CA SER A 61 -8.06 -14.27 9.83
C SER A 61 -8.87 -13.31 10.71
N ASP A 62 -8.30 -12.83 11.82
CA ASP A 62 -8.91 -11.85 12.71
C ASP A 62 -8.66 -10.42 12.20
N TYR A 63 -9.73 -9.76 11.75
CA TYR A 63 -9.68 -8.38 11.29
C TYR A 63 -9.12 -7.43 12.35
N ASN A 64 -9.39 -7.65 13.64
CA ASN A 64 -8.86 -6.80 14.70
C ASN A 64 -7.33 -6.79 14.70
N GLN A 65 -6.71 -7.96 14.52
CA GLN A 65 -5.26 -8.08 14.42
C GLN A 65 -4.72 -7.39 13.17
N LEU A 66 -5.39 -7.54 12.01
CA LEU A 66 -4.97 -6.90 10.75
C LEU A 66 -4.95 -5.37 10.88
N TYR A 67 -5.98 -4.77 11.46
CA TYR A 67 -6.03 -3.32 11.65
C TYR A 67 -5.01 -2.82 12.68
N ARG A 68 -4.71 -3.58 13.74
CA ARG A 68 -3.71 -3.20 14.76
C ARG A 68 -2.29 -3.10 14.24
N VAL A 69 -1.96 -3.84 13.18
CA VAL A 69 -0.60 -3.87 12.60
C VAL A 69 -0.50 -3.09 11.29
N ALA A 70 -1.58 -2.42 10.87
CA ALA A 70 -1.60 -1.65 9.64
C ALA A 70 -0.63 -0.46 9.72
N ASP A 71 0.34 -0.41 8.80
CA ASP A 71 1.26 0.72 8.67
C ASP A 71 0.61 1.84 7.85
N GLN A 72 0.31 2.95 8.51
CA GLN A 72 -0.31 4.12 7.90
C GLN A 72 0.59 4.78 6.85
N GLY A 73 1.90 4.87 7.11
CA GLY A 73 2.84 5.50 6.19
C GLY A 73 2.99 4.69 4.90
N ALA A 74 3.10 3.37 5.01
CA ALA A 74 3.15 2.47 3.86
C ALA A 74 1.85 2.54 3.04
N LEU A 75 0.69 2.49 3.70
CA LEU A 75 -0.61 2.56 3.03
C LEU A 75 -0.81 3.90 2.31
N VAL A 76 -0.51 5.02 2.95
CA VAL A 76 -0.66 6.36 2.35
C VAL A 76 0.29 6.53 1.17
N SER A 77 1.54 6.07 1.28
CA SER A 77 2.51 6.13 0.19
C SER A 77 2.09 5.28 -1.01
N TYR A 78 1.50 4.11 -0.77
CA TYR A 78 0.90 3.27 -1.80
C TYR A 78 -0.29 3.96 -2.47
N LEU A 79 -1.23 4.52 -1.69
CA LEU A 79 -2.37 5.26 -2.22
C LEU A 79 -1.95 6.47 -3.07
N LEU A 80 -0.88 7.16 -2.66
CA LEU A 80 -0.31 8.27 -3.43
C LEU A 80 0.21 7.81 -4.79
N LYS A 81 1.01 6.73 -4.85
CA LYS A 81 1.52 6.20 -6.13
C LYS A 81 0.39 5.70 -7.03
N ASN A 82 -0.62 5.04 -6.46
CA ASN A 82 -1.82 4.66 -7.20
C ASN A 82 -2.61 5.86 -7.71
N ALA A 83 -2.73 6.94 -6.93
CA ALA A 83 -3.40 8.14 -7.37
C ALA A 83 -2.68 8.77 -8.57
N VAL A 84 -1.35 8.83 -8.55
CA VAL A 84 -0.54 9.31 -9.69
C VAL A 84 -0.79 8.47 -10.94
N GLN A 85 -0.77 7.14 -10.81
CA GLN A 85 -1.02 6.23 -11.92
C GLN A 85 -2.46 6.35 -12.46
N ALA A 86 -3.46 6.31 -11.57
CA ALA A 86 -4.86 6.42 -11.95
C ALA A 86 -5.17 7.77 -12.61
N ASN A 87 -4.59 8.87 -12.12
CA ASN A 87 -4.75 10.19 -12.75
C ASN A 87 -4.16 10.21 -14.17
N ARG A 88 -2.99 9.59 -14.36
CA ARG A 88 -2.34 9.50 -15.67
C ARG A 88 -3.16 8.66 -16.67
N GLU A 89 -3.76 7.56 -16.21
CA GLU A 89 -4.46 6.61 -17.07
C GLU A 89 -5.93 6.99 -17.33
N LYS A 90 -6.61 7.53 -16.31
CA LYS A 90 -8.07 7.69 -16.28
C LYS A 90 -8.54 9.12 -15.97
N GLY A 91 -7.61 10.01 -15.64
CA GLY A 91 -7.90 11.40 -15.32
C GLY A 91 -8.35 11.63 -13.88
N ASN A 92 -8.49 12.91 -13.56
CA ASN A 92 -8.61 13.40 -12.18
C ASN A 92 -9.88 12.93 -11.47
N LYS A 93 -11.02 12.91 -12.18
CA LYS A 93 -12.31 12.53 -11.60
C LYS A 93 -12.30 11.08 -11.13
N GLU A 94 -11.90 10.14 -12.01
CA GLU A 94 -11.87 8.71 -11.67
C GLU A 94 -10.84 8.40 -10.59
N MET A 95 -9.69 9.08 -10.61
CA MET A 95 -8.69 8.95 -9.54
C MET A 95 -9.27 9.34 -8.17
N LYS A 96 -9.97 10.49 -8.09
CA LYS A 96 -10.60 10.95 -6.83
C LYS A 96 -11.60 9.92 -6.32
N ASP A 97 -12.49 9.46 -7.20
CA ASP A 97 -13.51 8.47 -6.85
C ASP A 97 -12.85 7.17 -6.36
N GLN A 98 -11.79 6.68 -7.04
CA GLN A 98 -11.08 5.47 -6.65
C GLN A 98 -10.43 5.57 -5.27
N ILE A 99 -9.73 6.68 -4.99
CA ILE A 99 -9.02 6.86 -3.71
C ILE A 99 -10.02 7.05 -2.56
N PHE A 100 -11.09 7.84 -2.76
CA PHE A 100 -12.14 7.99 -1.76
C PHE A 100 -12.87 6.67 -1.49
N GLN A 101 -13.23 5.92 -2.54
CA GLN A 101 -13.89 4.64 -2.41
C GLN A 101 -13.03 3.63 -1.64
N ARG A 102 -11.71 3.59 -1.91
CA ARG A 102 -10.79 2.72 -1.19
C ARG A 102 -10.71 3.09 0.29
N CYS A 103 -10.64 4.37 0.62
CA CYS A 103 -10.66 4.84 2.01
C CYS A 103 -11.97 4.46 2.71
N ALA A 104 -13.11 4.72 2.07
CA ALA A 104 -14.42 4.39 2.61
C ALA A 104 -14.56 2.88 2.86
N GLN A 105 -14.10 2.04 1.91
CA GLN A 105 -14.13 0.59 2.06
C GLN A 105 -13.27 0.11 3.24
N ILE A 106 -12.06 0.63 3.41
CA ILE A 106 -11.19 0.27 4.55
C ILE A 106 -11.88 0.58 5.89
N LEU A 107 -12.55 1.73 6.01
CA LEU A 107 -13.18 2.14 7.26
C LEU A 107 -14.54 1.47 7.49
N ALA A 108 -15.31 1.25 6.43
CA ALA A 108 -16.56 0.50 6.48
C ALA A 108 -16.33 -0.94 6.94
N THR A 109 -15.30 -1.61 6.39
CA THR A 109 -14.91 -2.96 6.82
C THR A 109 -14.49 -2.99 8.28
N TYR A 110 -13.79 -1.98 8.79
CA TYR A 110 -13.45 -1.89 10.21
C TYR A 110 -14.70 -1.78 11.08
N ARG A 111 -15.64 -0.93 10.68
CA ARG A 111 -16.92 -0.76 11.38
C ARG A 111 -17.71 -2.07 11.43
N GLU A 112 -17.80 -2.78 10.31
CA GLU A 112 -18.55 -4.04 10.21
C GLU A 112 -17.88 -5.19 10.97
N LYS A 113 -16.55 -5.38 10.80
CA LYS A 113 -15.85 -6.58 11.29
C LYS A 113 -15.25 -6.44 12.69
N VAL A 114 -15.03 -5.21 13.17
CA VAL A 114 -14.32 -4.98 14.44
C VAL A 114 -15.15 -4.17 15.44
N SER A 115 -16.03 -3.29 14.99
CA SER A 115 -16.78 -2.37 15.85
C SER A 115 -18.28 -2.38 15.56
N GLU A 116 -18.89 -3.55 15.42
CA GLU A 116 -20.29 -3.69 15.01
C GLU A 116 -21.26 -2.97 15.98
N SER A 117 -20.97 -3.02 17.28
CA SER A 117 -21.82 -2.47 18.35
C SER A 117 -21.77 -0.95 18.52
N ALA A 118 -20.94 -0.21 17.78
CA ALA A 118 -20.88 1.23 17.96
C ALA A 118 -22.19 1.94 17.55
N PRO A 119 -22.48 3.14 18.06
CA PRO A 119 -23.69 3.88 17.71
C PRO A 119 -23.78 4.26 16.23
N LEU A 120 -24.99 4.25 15.68
CA LEU A 120 -25.27 4.81 14.36
C LEU A 120 -25.02 6.33 14.39
N GLY A 121 -24.40 6.88 13.35
CA GLY A 121 -24.02 8.30 13.25
C GLY A 121 -22.60 8.62 13.72
N GLN A 122 -21.85 7.65 14.24
CA GLN A 122 -20.42 7.81 14.54
C GLN A 122 -19.55 7.15 13.46
N LEU A 123 -18.51 7.86 13.02
CA LEU A 123 -17.45 7.30 12.20
C LEU A 123 -16.37 6.73 13.12
N ILE A 124 -16.27 5.40 13.18
CA ILE A 124 -15.29 4.71 14.00
C ILE A 124 -14.05 4.42 13.17
N LEU A 125 -12.88 4.79 13.69
CA LEU A 125 -11.59 4.59 13.02
C LEU A 125 -10.70 3.65 13.87
N PRO A 126 -9.87 2.81 13.24
CA PRO A 126 -8.81 2.11 13.95
C PRO A 126 -7.71 3.10 14.33
N GLU A 127 -7.08 2.91 15.48
CA GLU A 127 -6.05 3.82 16.01
C GLU A 127 -4.88 4.02 15.02
N THR A 128 -4.44 2.94 14.38
CA THR A 128 -3.37 2.94 13.36
C THR A 128 -3.73 3.74 12.12
N LEU A 129 -5.00 3.81 11.73
CA LEU A 129 -5.45 4.51 10.51
C LEU A 129 -6.30 5.75 10.82
N LYS A 130 -6.21 6.29 12.03
CA LYS A 130 -7.00 7.48 12.44
C LYS A 130 -6.79 8.72 11.57
N LEU A 131 -5.62 8.84 10.93
CA LEU A 131 -5.29 9.93 10.01
C LEU A 131 -5.48 9.57 8.53
N LEU A 132 -5.93 8.34 8.21
CA LEU A 132 -6.10 7.91 6.83
C LEU A 132 -7.03 8.84 6.02
N PRO A 133 -8.22 9.26 6.53
CA PRO A 133 -9.07 10.21 5.81
C PRO A 133 -8.38 11.55 5.52
N LEU A 134 -7.59 12.04 6.49
CA LEU A 134 -6.84 13.29 6.35
C LEU A 134 -5.79 13.18 5.25
N PHE A 135 -5.03 12.09 5.22
CA PHE A 135 -4.03 11.87 4.18
C PHE A 135 -4.64 11.65 2.81
N VAL A 136 -5.76 10.92 2.71
CA VAL A 136 -6.51 10.76 1.45
C VAL A 136 -6.96 12.11 0.91
N ASN A 137 -7.55 12.97 1.75
CA ASN A 137 -7.92 14.31 1.35
C ASN A 137 -6.69 15.15 0.95
N SER A 138 -5.55 14.95 1.60
CA SER A 138 -4.29 15.63 1.26
C SER A 138 -3.73 15.18 -0.10
N ILE A 139 -3.82 13.88 -0.43
CA ILE A 139 -3.44 13.33 -1.75
C ILE A 139 -4.30 13.97 -2.85
N VAL A 140 -5.62 13.99 -2.64
CA VAL A 140 -6.58 14.51 -3.63
C VAL A 140 -6.40 16.01 -3.89
N LYS A 141 -5.97 16.77 -2.86
CA LYS A 141 -5.71 18.21 -2.95
C LYS A 141 -4.26 18.55 -3.30
N ASN A 142 -3.40 17.57 -3.49
CA ASN A 142 -2.01 17.82 -3.82
C ASN A 142 -1.89 18.38 -5.24
N ASP A 143 -1.30 19.57 -5.40
CA ASP A 143 -1.15 20.24 -6.69
C ASP A 143 -0.40 19.40 -7.72
N ALA A 144 0.59 18.61 -7.29
CA ALA A 144 1.35 17.72 -8.17
C ALA A 144 0.49 16.62 -8.82
N ILE A 145 -0.69 16.34 -8.27
CA ILE A 145 -1.65 15.35 -8.79
C ILE A 145 -2.86 16.05 -9.41
N ASN A 146 -3.40 17.05 -8.71
CA ASN A 146 -4.65 17.69 -9.07
C ASN A 146 -4.50 18.75 -10.18
N GLY A 147 -3.28 19.22 -10.46
CA GLY A 147 -2.98 20.07 -11.62
C GLY A 147 -3.18 21.58 -11.42
N GLY A 148 -3.44 22.05 -10.19
CA GLY A 148 -3.77 23.45 -9.90
C GLY A 148 -5.21 23.82 -10.22
#